data_AF-A0A7Y2EAH9-F1
#
_entry.id   AF-A0A7Y2EAH9-F1
#
_cell.length_a   1.000
_cell.length_b   1.000
_cell.length_c   1.000
_cell.angle_alpha   90.00
_cell.angle_beta   90.00
_cell.angle_gamma   90.00
#
_symmetry.space_group_name_H-M   'P 1'
#
loop_
_entity.id
_entity.type
_entity.pdbx_description
1 polymer ?
#
loop_
_entity_poly.entity_id
_entity_poly.type
_entity_poly.pdbx_seq_one_letter_code
_entity_poly.pdbx_strand_id
1 'polypeptide(L)'
;MRAWIIRSTVALCVAGLAVFLFMPLETAETGVAGKYFSLVSGGTGAPGILDMASLPAPPDCSTWHELYPAYCANSHQDSYMDNGDGCLSACDEIVLDGVTYHITWVGPTYYMTCFDPAGP
;
A
#
# COMPACT_ATOMS: atom_id res chain seq x y z
N MET A 1 -17.10 52.41 22.06
CA MET A 1 -15.96 51.48 21.85
C MET A 1 -16.56 50.13 21.49
N ARG A 2 -16.17 49.56 20.33
CA ARG A 2 -15.97 48.12 19.97
C ARG A 2 -16.94 47.07 20.59
N ALA A 3 -17.53 46.08 19.90
CA ALA A 3 -17.45 45.56 18.54
C ALA A 3 -18.49 44.41 18.39
N TRP A 4 -19.06 44.24 17.18
CA TRP A 4 -19.37 42.97 16.46
C TRP A 4 -20.25 41.89 17.14
N ILE A 5 -21.51 41.69 16.75
CA ILE A 5 -22.04 40.85 15.63
C ILE A 5 -21.35 39.48 15.58
N ILE A 6 -22.06 38.35 15.78
CA ILE A 6 -22.57 37.48 14.70
C ILE A 6 -23.78 36.66 15.18
N ARG A 7 -24.77 36.57 14.28
CA ARG A 7 -26.06 35.89 14.38
C ARG A 7 -25.88 34.37 14.34
N SER A 8 -26.46 33.65 15.30
CA SER A 8 -26.56 32.19 15.26
C SER A 8 -28.04 31.82 15.13
N THR A 9 -28.48 31.53 13.90
CA THR A 9 -29.87 31.14 13.62
C THR A 9 -29.89 29.67 13.20
N VAL A 10 -30.30 28.87 14.18
CA VAL A 10 -31.04 27.60 14.09
C VAL A 10 -31.51 27.18 12.69
N ALA A 11 -31.12 25.97 12.29
CA ALA A 11 -31.87 25.16 11.32
C ALA A 11 -31.69 23.67 11.67
N LEU A 12 -32.52 23.19 12.59
CA LEU A 12 -32.68 21.78 12.95
C LEU A 12 -33.89 21.27 12.16
N CYS A 13 -33.67 20.41 11.15
CA CYS A 13 -34.58 19.57 10.35
C CYS A 13 -33.76 19.18 9.11
N VAL A 14 -33.39 17.93 8.83
CA VAL A 14 -34.27 16.84 8.37
C VAL A 14 -33.70 15.50 8.82
N ALA A 15 -34.57 14.62 9.29
CA ALA A 15 -34.28 13.27 9.74
C ALA A 15 -33.87 12.32 8.59
N GLY A 16 -32.87 11.49 8.86
CA GLY A 16 -32.82 10.08 8.44
C GLY A 16 -32.71 9.75 6.96
N LEU A 17 -31.51 9.84 6.37
CA LEU A 17 -30.97 8.90 5.38
C LEU A 17 -29.53 9.30 4.97
N ALA A 18 -28.58 9.26 5.90
CA ALA A 18 -27.16 9.49 5.56
C ALA A 18 -26.21 8.73 6.51
N VAL A 19 -26.59 7.53 6.93
CA VAL A 19 -25.64 6.59 7.54
C VAL A 19 -25.03 5.83 6.37
N PHE A 20 -24.08 6.41 5.61
CA PHE A 20 -23.12 5.69 4.73
C PHE A 20 -22.17 6.62 3.94
N LEU A 21 -21.83 7.82 4.41
CA LEU A 21 -20.83 8.68 3.73
C LEU A 21 -19.80 9.29 4.68
N PHE A 22 -19.44 8.57 5.74
CA PHE A 22 -18.32 8.97 6.60
C PHE A 22 -17.42 7.75 6.87
N MET A 23 -16.84 7.21 5.81
CA MET A 23 -15.49 6.65 5.93
C MET A 23 -14.55 7.75 5.45
N PRO A 24 -13.66 8.28 6.30
CA PRO A 24 -12.56 9.08 5.80
C PRO A 24 -11.72 8.13 4.95
N LEU A 25 -11.75 8.31 3.63
CA LEU A 25 -10.71 7.80 2.74
C LEU A 25 -9.49 8.71 2.95
N GLU A 26 -8.88 8.61 4.12
CA GLU A 26 -7.64 9.29 4.45
C GLU A 26 -6.65 8.21 4.84
N THR A 27 -6.04 7.66 3.80
CA THR A 27 -4.59 7.55 3.83
C THR A 27 -4.11 8.25 2.57
N ALA A 28 -3.98 9.57 2.67
CA ALA A 28 -3.14 10.33 1.77
C ALA A 28 -1.70 9.91 2.07
N GLU A 29 -1.25 8.81 1.48
CA GLU A 29 0.17 8.53 1.36
C GLU A 29 0.74 9.58 0.40
N THR A 30 1.74 10.29 0.91
CA THR A 30 2.51 11.36 0.29
C THR A 30 2.87 11.06 -1.18
N GLY A 31 2.36 11.87 -2.11
CA GLY A 31 3.01 12.24 -3.38
C GLY A 31 3.33 11.17 -4.44
N VAL A 32 3.31 9.88 -4.10
CA VAL A 32 3.81 8.79 -4.94
C VAL A 32 2.69 7.79 -5.17
N ALA A 33 2.36 7.53 -6.44
CA ALA A 33 1.31 6.58 -6.80
C ALA A 33 1.72 5.16 -6.40
N GLY A 34 1.11 4.65 -5.33
CA GLY A 34 1.31 3.27 -4.88
C GLY A 34 0.69 2.24 -5.83
N LYS A 35 1.24 1.04 -5.82
CA LYS A 35 0.81 -0.12 -6.60
C LYS A 35 0.47 -1.28 -5.67
N TYR A 36 -0.48 -2.10 -6.09
CA TYR A 36 -0.83 -3.35 -5.43
C TYR A 36 -0.35 -4.52 -6.25
N PHE A 37 0.35 -5.46 -5.61
CA PHE A 37 0.87 -6.66 -6.27
C PHE A 37 0.47 -7.93 -5.52
N SER A 38 0.58 -9.06 -6.21
CA SER A 38 0.51 -10.41 -5.67
C SER A 38 1.68 -11.23 -6.20
N LEU A 39 2.39 -11.93 -5.31
CA LEU A 39 3.45 -12.85 -5.71
C LEU A 39 2.85 -14.10 -6.36
N VAL A 40 3.21 -14.37 -7.62
CA VAL A 40 2.66 -15.50 -8.40
C VAL A 40 3.49 -16.76 -8.19
N SER A 41 4.82 -16.62 -8.19
CA SER A 41 5.74 -17.75 -8.01
C SER A 41 7.13 -17.28 -7.56
N GLY A 42 7.37 -17.37 -6.26
CA GLY A 42 8.71 -17.44 -5.68
C GLY A 42 8.90 -18.85 -5.13
N GLY A 43 10.04 -19.49 -5.40
CA GLY A 43 10.32 -20.86 -4.98
C GLY A 43 10.05 -21.10 -3.48
N THR A 44 9.41 -22.24 -3.21
CA THR A 44 9.09 -22.80 -1.88
C THR A 44 8.14 -21.99 -0.98
N GLY A 45 6.87 -22.40 -1.01
CA GLY A 45 5.87 -22.06 0.00
C GLY A 45 4.64 -21.42 -0.62
N ALA A 46 3.76 -22.24 -1.21
CA ALA A 46 2.37 -21.81 -1.37
C ALA A 46 1.86 -21.28 -0.02
N PRO A 47 0.95 -20.28 0.01
CA PRO A 47 0.31 -19.83 1.23
C PRO A 47 -0.63 -20.94 1.75
N GLY A 48 -0.03 -21.96 2.34
CA GLY A 48 -0.68 -22.81 3.32
C GLY A 48 -0.81 -21.96 4.57
N ILE A 49 -2.04 -21.92 5.08
CA ILE A 49 -2.43 -21.33 6.35
C ILE A 49 -1.27 -21.32 7.38
N LEU A 50 -1.06 -20.16 8.01
CA LEU A 50 -0.18 -19.87 9.15
C LEU A 50 1.17 -19.19 8.81
N ASP A 51 1.26 -17.96 9.32
CA ASP A 51 2.38 -17.01 9.39
C ASP A 51 2.77 -16.21 8.14
N MET A 52 1.89 -15.29 7.73
CA MET A 52 2.23 -14.23 6.76
C MET A 52 3.28 -13.23 7.28
N ALA A 53 3.73 -13.33 8.54
CA ALA A 53 4.66 -12.37 9.14
C ALA A 53 6.15 -12.77 9.00
N SER A 54 6.47 -13.91 8.39
CA SER A 54 7.85 -14.38 8.26
C SER A 54 8.12 -15.13 6.95
N LEU A 55 7.58 -14.61 5.83
CA LEU A 55 7.91 -15.18 4.51
C LEU A 55 9.38 -14.91 4.19
N PRO A 56 10.15 -15.90 3.69
CA PRO A 56 11.51 -15.63 3.24
C PRO A 56 11.52 -14.69 2.02
N ALA A 57 12.65 -14.02 1.81
CA ALA A 57 12.90 -13.24 0.61
C ALA A 57 12.59 -14.06 -0.66
N PRO A 58 11.75 -13.54 -1.57
CA PRO A 58 11.49 -14.22 -2.83
C PRO A 58 12.78 -14.28 -3.67
N PRO A 59 13.04 -15.38 -4.38
CA PRO A 59 14.23 -15.47 -5.23
C PRO A 59 14.16 -14.48 -6.39
N ASP A 60 15.32 -14.08 -6.90
CA ASP A 60 15.41 -13.32 -8.15
C ASP A 60 14.72 -14.08 -9.30
N CYS A 61 14.19 -13.33 -10.25
CA CYS A 61 13.30 -13.79 -11.32
C CYS A 61 11.92 -14.31 -10.84
N SER A 62 11.52 -14.05 -9.58
CA SER A 62 10.13 -14.28 -9.16
C SER A 62 9.16 -13.38 -9.93
N THR A 63 7.94 -13.88 -10.17
CA THR A 63 6.92 -13.14 -10.93
C THR A 63 5.91 -12.48 -9.99
N TRP A 64 5.68 -11.19 -10.21
CA TRP A 64 4.75 -10.36 -9.47
C TRP A 64 3.62 -9.91 -10.39
N HIS A 65 2.38 -10.12 -9.97
CA HIS A 65 1.18 -9.75 -10.71
C HIS A 65 0.60 -8.45 -10.13
N GLU A 66 0.60 -7.40 -10.94
CA GLU A 66 0.01 -6.12 -10.58
C GLU A 66 -1.53 -6.23 -10.59
N LEU A 67 -2.11 -5.84 -9.46
CA LEU A 67 -3.55 -5.79 -9.25
C LEU A 67 -4.10 -4.39 -9.54
N TYR A 68 -3.31 -3.35 -9.28
CA TYR A 68 -3.68 -1.95 -9.51
C TYR A 68 -2.42 -1.06 -9.59
N PRO A 69 -2.40 0.00 -10.43
CA PRO A 69 -3.47 0.42 -11.35
C PRO A 69 -3.56 -0.36 -12.66
N ALA A 70 -2.50 -1.05 -13.08
CA ALA A 70 -2.49 -1.85 -14.30
C ALA A 70 -2.80 -3.31 -14.00
N TYR A 71 -4.09 -3.64 -13.94
CA TYR A 71 -4.55 -5.02 -13.68
C TYR A 71 -3.98 -6.01 -14.71
N CYS A 72 -3.48 -7.15 -14.22
CA CYS A 72 -2.86 -8.21 -15.02
C CYS A 72 -1.54 -7.87 -15.71
N ALA A 73 -0.88 -6.78 -15.35
CA ALA A 73 0.53 -6.62 -15.68
C ALA A 73 1.37 -7.59 -14.83
N ASN A 74 2.39 -8.21 -15.43
CA ASN A 74 3.36 -9.04 -14.72
C ASN A 74 4.72 -8.36 -14.76
N SER A 75 5.41 -8.37 -13.63
CA SER A 75 6.78 -7.87 -13.50
C SER A 75 7.70 -8.93 -12.92
N HIS A 76 8.97 -8.87 -13.29
CA HIS A 76 10.00 -9.77 -12.79
C HIS A 76 10.81 -9.09 -11.71
N GLN A 77 11.08 -9.82 -10.63
CA GLN A 77 12.01 -9.36 -9.61
C GLN A 77 13.44 -9.46 -10.11
N ASP A 78 14.13 -8.32 -10.13
CA ASP A 78 15.56 -8.25 -10.45
C ASP A 78 16.42 -8.39 -9.20
N SER A 79 15.97 -7.83 -8.08
CA SER A 79 16.63 -7.93 -6.78
C SER A 79 15.70 -7.60 -5.63
N TYR A 80 16.13 -7.98 -4.43
CA TYR A 80 15.45 -7.70 -3.16
C TYR A 80 16.49 -7.31 -2.09
N MET A 81 16.16 -6.31 -1.27
CA MET A 81 16.97 -5.82 -0.16
C MET A 81 16.13 -5.80 1.12
N ASP A 82 16.55 -6.60 2.07
CA ASP A 82 15.96 -6.76 3.40
C ASP A 82 16.32 -5.57 4.31
N ASN A 83 15.38 -5.15 5.15
CA ASN A 83 15.59 -4.17 6.22
C ASN A 83 16.43 -4.71 7.40
N GLY A 84 16.76 -6.00 7.40
CA GLY A 84 17.58 -6.70 8.37
C GLY A 84 16.80 -7.62 9.32
N ASP A 85 15.52 -7.87 9.06
CA ASP A 85 14.68 -8.80 9.84
C ASP A 85 14.66 -10.22 9.26
N GLY A 86 15.23 -10.42 8.07
CA GLY A 86 15.36 -11.71 7.40
C GLY A 86 14.07 -12.21 6.75
N CYS A 87 13.04 -11.36 6.65
CA CYS A 87 11.71 -11.70 6.19
C CYS A 87 11.21 -10.68 5.15
N LEU A 88 10.35 -11.10 4.24
CA LEU A 88 9.61 -10.22 3.34
C LEU A 88 8.58 -9.44 4.16
N SER A 89 8.95 -8.22 4.54
CA SER A 89 8.21 -7.38 5.47
C SER A 89 8.11 -5.92 4.97
N ALA A 90 7.49 -5.06 5.77
CA ALA A 90 7.45 -3.64 5.44
C ALA A 90 8.84 -3.02 5.64
N CYS A 91 9.14 -1.96 4.89
CA CYS A 91 10.46 -1.30 4.83
C CYS A 91 11.53 -2.03 4.03
N ASP A 92 11.20 -3.16 3.40
CA ASP A 92 12.08 -3.78 2.40
C ASP A 92 12.03 -3.01 1.08
N GLU A 93 13.08 -3.19 0.28
CA GLU A 93 13.15 -2.68 -1.08
C GLU A 93 13.16 -3.85 -2.08
N ILE A 94 12.36 -3.72 -3.14
CA ILE A 94 12.30 -4.68 -4.23
C ILE A 94 12.47 -3.97 -5.56
N VAL A 95 13.25 -4.56 -6.46
CA VAL A 95 13.41 -4.05 -7.82
C VAL A 95 12.60 -4.92 -8.77
N LEU A 96 11.63 -4.31 -9.44
CA LEU A 96 10.76 -4.96 -10.43
C LEU A 96 10.96 -4.31 -11.80
N ASP A 97 11.40 -5.09 -12.78
CA ASP A 97 11.73 -4.64 -14.15
C ASP A 97 12.54 -3.32 -14.19
N GLY A 98 13.54 -3.20 -13.31
CA GLY A 98 14.45 -2.05 -13.19
C GLY A 98 13.92 -0.87 -12.36
N VAL A 99 12.74 -0.98 -11.76
CA VAL A 99 12.15 0.06 -10.90
C VAL A 99 12.20 -0.38 -9.44
N THR A 100 12.80 0.45 -8.58
CA THR A 100 12.84 0.21 -7.14
C THR A 100 11.53 0.61 -6.49
N TYR A 101 11.00 -0.29 -5.66
CA TYR A 101 9.81 -0.12 -4.87
C TYR A 101 10.12 -0.34 -3.39
N HIS A 102 9.56 0.52 -2.54
CA HIS A 102 9.52 0.33 -1.10
C HIS A 102 8.25 -0.43 -0.72
N ILE A 103 8.40 -1.51 0.05
CA ILE A 103 7.27 -2.29 0.55
C ILE A 103 6.69 -1.58 1.76
N THR A 104 5.48 -1.06 1.63
CA THR A 104 4.81 -0.31 2.70
C THR A 104 3.88 -1.21 3.51
N TRP A 105 3.36 -2.29 2.91
CA TRP A 105 2.52 -3.26 3.61
C TRP A 105 2.59 -4.67 2.98
N VAL A 106 2.56 -5.68 3.85
CA VAL A 106 2.54 -7.11 3.50
C VAL A 106 1.29 -7.77 4.09
N GLY A 107 0.55 -8.49 3.25
CA GLY A 107 -0.58 -9.33 3.63
C GLY A 107 -0.93 -10.29 2.49
N PRO A 108 -2.21 -10.63 2.27
CA PRO A 108 -2.62 -11.43 1.10
C PRO A 108 -2.21 -10.78 -0.24
N THR A 109 -2.01 -9.47 -0.23
CA THR A 109 -1.44 -8.67 -1.31
C THR A 109 -0.35 -7.78 -0.75
N TYR A 110 0.44 -7.16 -1.62
CA TYR A 110 1.53 -6.28 -1.25
C TYR A 110 1.20 -4.86 -1.71
N TYR A 111 1.42 -3.88 -0.84
CA TYR A 111 1.32 -2.47 -1.21
C TYR A 111 2.72 -1.88 -1.26
N MET A 112 3.04 -1.27 -2.40
CA MET A 112 4.37 -0.82 -2.73
C MET A 112 4.30 0.60 -3.30
N THR A 113 5.23 1.46 -2.90
CA THR A 113 5.41 2.79 -3.49
C THR A 113 6.72 2.82 -4.25
N CYS A 114 6.79 3.51 -5.40
CA CYS A 114 8.09 3.63 -6.06
C CYS A 114 9.03 4.40 -5.14
N PHE A 115 10.24 3.87 -4.94
CA PHE A 115 11.23 4.54 -4.11
C PHE A 115 11.70 5.79 -4.85
N ASP A 116 11.29 6.96 -4.35
CA ASP A 116 11.87 8.22 -4.81
C ASP A 116 13.12 8.51 -3.97
N PRO A 117 14.34 8.53 -4.54
CA PRO A 117 15.54 8.92 -3.82
C PRO A 117 15.50 10.37 -3.32
N ALA A 118 14.55 11.19 -3.78
CA ALA A 118 14.29 12.53 -3.26
C ALA A 118 13.46 12.56 -1.95
N GLY A 119 12.93 11.41 -1.50
CA GLY A 119 12.07 11.28 -0.32
C GLY A 119 10.59 11.61 -0.57
N PRO A 120 9.68 11.32 0.37
CA PRO A 120 8.26 11.70 0.27
C PRO A 120 8.03 13.21 0.27
#